data_AF-A0A3D2Z309-F1
#
_entry.id   AF-A0A3D2Z309-F1
#
_cell.length_a   1.000
_cell.length_b   1.000
_cell.length_c   1.000
_cell.angle_alpha   90.00
_cell.angle_beta   90.00
_cell.angle_gamma   90.00
#
_symmetry.space_group_name_H-M   'P 1'
#
loop_
_entity.id
_entity.type
_entity.pdbx_description
1 polymer ?
#
loop_
_entity_poly.entity_id
_entity_poly.type
_entity_poly.pdbx_seq_one_letter_code
_entity_poly.pdbx_strand_id
1 'polypeptide(L)'
;MKIRAGTSIIYALLALAVLGQGCERPDELGPYVKQLKEVDKFNAELVKYRYLIKSDQADKAATLAQTIEEYLAQLETFGHTRDKVIMAGHNALKRKLGTSLKKIVEPDFPTFTISALKQIEIIEEGYKFHIRALQKRWDEEPRNGTFDLAWPGQE
;
A
#
# COMPACT_ATOMS: atom_id res chain seq x y z
N MET A 1 -58.30 35.07 19.25
CA MET A 1 -56.93 35.54 18.91
C MET A 1 -55.94 34.42 19.22
N LYS A 2 -55.42 33.73 18.20
CA LYS A 2 -54.46 32.63 18.36
C LYS A 2 -53.05 33.17 18.06
N ILE A 3 -52.20 33.24 19.07
CA ILE A 3 -50.77 33.49 18.88
C ILE A 3 -50.13 32.16 18.50
N ARG A 4 -49.69 32.02 17.24
CA ARG A 4 -48.79 30.95 16.80
C ARG A 4 -47.42 31.56 16.54
N ALA A 5 -46.66 31.75 17.61
CA ALA A 5 -45.23 32.02 17.55
C ALA A 5 -44.52 30.76 18.04
N GLY A 6 -44.25 29.81 17.15
CA GLY A 6 -43.68 28.53 17.57
C GLY A 6 -43.11 27.65 16.46
N THR A 7 -42.97 28.17 15.25
CA THR A 7 -42.55 27.33 14.10
C THR A 7 -41.34 27.88 13.35
N SER A 8 -40.79 29.04 13.73
CA SER A 8 -39.68 29.67 13.01
C SER A 8 -38.30 29.44 13.62
N ILE A 9 -38.21 28.97 14.87
CA ILE A 9 -36.90 28.77 15.55
C ILE A 9 -36.30 27.38 15.23
N ILE A 10 -37.14 26.38 14.93
CA ILE A 10 -36.68 25.01 14.67
C ILE A 10 -35.94 24.91 13.32
N TYR A 11 -36.39 25.62 12.29
CA TYR A 11 -35.72 25.62 10.98
C TYR A 11 -34.40 26.39 10.97
N ALA A 12 -34.27 27.42 11.81
CA ALA A 12 -33.02 28.17 11.93
C ALA A 12 -31.90 27.35 12.59
N LEU A 13 -32.24 26.50 13.56
CA LEU A 13 -31.28 25.58 14.20
C LEU A 13 -30.88 24.41 13.30
N LEU A 14 -31.78 23.90 12.45
CA LEU A 14 -31.45 22.86 11.48
C LEU A 14 -30.54 23.36 10.35
N ALA A 15 -30.71 24.61 9.91
CA ALA A 15 -29.89 25.20 8.86
C ALA A 15 -28.43 25.47 9.30
N LEU A 16 -28.21 25.73 10.59
CA LEU A 16 -26.87 25.91 11.17
C LEU A 16 -26.12 24.58 11.38
N ALA A 17 -26.83 23.45 11.53
CA ALA A 17 -26.20 22.14 11.65
C ALA A 17 -25.61 21.64 10.31
N VAL A 18 -26.21 22.02 9.17
CA VAL A 18 -25.74 21.60 7.83
C VAL A 18 -24.55 22.44 7.35
N LEU A 19 -24.36 23.65 7.87
CA LEU A 19 -23.21 24.50 7.54
C LEU A 19 -21.95 24.19 8.38
N GLY A 20 -22.09 23.35 9.43
CA GLY A 20 -20.98 22.87 10.25
C GLY A 20 -20.33 21.58 9.75
N GLN A 21 -20.95 20.88 8.79
CA GLN A 21 -20.27 19.82 8.03
C GLN A 21 -19.44 20.47 6.93
N GLY A 22 -18.32 21.07 7.34
CA GLY A 22 -17.18 21.21 6.45
C GLY A 22 -17.01 19.88 5.73
N CYS A 23 -16.91 19.94 4.41
CA CYS A 23 -16.73 18.79 3.55
C CYS A 23 -15.34 18.20 3.85
N GLU A 24 -15.19 17.55 5.00
CA GLU A 24 -13.98 16.82 5.37
C GLU A 24 -13.80 15.76 4.30
N ARG A 25 -12.67 15.86 3.61
CA ARG A 25 -12.29 14.84 2.64
C ARG A 25 -12.22 13.51 3.39
N PRO A 26 -12.95 12.47 2.94
CA PRO A 26 -12.91 11.18 3.62
C PRO A 26 -11.47 10.67 3.69
N ASP A 27 -11.07 10.14 4.84
CA ASP A 27 -9.74 9.56 5.03
C ASP A 27 -9.57 8.33 4.13
N GLU A 28 -8.84 8.50 3.04
CA GLU A 28 -8.48 7.41 2.13
C GLU A 28 -7.16 6.72 2.53
N LEU A 29 -6.35 7.36 3.38
CA LEU A 29 -5.02 6.88 3.75
C LEU A 29 -5.12 5.73 4.77
N GLY A 30 -5.94 5.87 5.81
CA GLY A 30 -6.19 4.83 6.81
C GLY A 30 -6.57 3.48 6.21
N PRO A 31 -7.65 3.40 5.41
CA PRO A 31 -8.07 2.17 4.74
C PRO A 31 -6.99 1.61 3.81
N TYR A 32 -6.31 2.47 3.05
CA TYR A 32 -5.26 2.05 2.14
C TYR A 32 -4.05 1.42 2.87
N VAL A 33 -3.61 2.03 3.97
CA VAL A 33 -2.52 1.49 4.81
C VAL A 33 -2.87 0.10 5.33
N LYS A 34 -4.13 -0.12 5.77
CA LYS A 34 -4.59 -1.44 6.20
C LYS A 34 -4.53 -2.48 5.07
N GLN A 35 -4.98 -2.14 3.86
CA GLN A 35 -4.89 -3.03 2.71
C GLN A 35 -3.43 -3.32 2.34
N LEU A 36 -2.58 -2.29 2.36
CA LEU A 36 -1.15 -2.45 2.08
C LEU A 36 -0.44 -3.30 3.14
N LYS A 37 -0.96 -3.38 4.38
CA LYS A 37 -0.44 -4.29 5.40
C LYS A 37 -0.66 -5.75 5.03
N GLU A 38 -1.78 -6.07 4.37
CA GLU A 38 -2.10 -7.45 3.98
C GLU A 38 -1.12 -8.05 2.95
N VAL A 39 -0.37 -7.20 2.23
CA VAL A 39 0.66 -7.65 1.29
C VAL A 39 2.03 -7.87 1.95
N ASP A 40 2.19 -7.59 3.24
CA ASP A 40 3.46 -7.85 3.97
C ASP A 40 3.86 -9.33 3.94
N LYS A 41 2.90 -10.25 3.79
CA LYS A 41 3.17 -11.67 3.58
C LYS A 41 4.07 -11.92 2.35
N PHE A 42 3.87 -11.15 1.26
CA PHE A 42 4.71 -11.26 0.08
C PHE A 42 6.09 -10.65 0.32
N ASN A 43 6.16 -9.52 1.02
CA ASN A 43 7.43 -8.92 1.40
C ASN A 43 8.27 -9.88 2.27
N ALA A 44 7.63 -10.60 3.20
CA ALA A 44 8.28 -11.60 4.02
C ALA A 44 8.80 -12.79 3.19
N GLU A 45 8.01 -13.26 2.23
CA GLU A 45 8.43 -14.34 1.33
C GLU A 45 9.59 -13.89 0.41
N LEU A 46 9.59 -12.65 -0.07
CA LEU A 46 10.71 -12.07 -0.83
C LEU A 46 12.00 -12.01 0.00
N VAL A 47 11.91 -11.69 1.30
CA VAL A 47 13.06 -11.73 2.22
C VAL A 47 13.57 -13.16 2.40
N LYS A 48 12.66 -14.12 2.57
CA LYS A 48 13.01 -15.55 2.65
C LYS A 48 13.71 -16.03 1.38
N TYR A 49 13.22 -15.68 0.19
CA TYR A 49 13.91 -16.00 -1.07
C TYR A 49 15.30 -15.38 -1.13
N ARG A 50 15.46 -14.12 -0.74
CA ARG A 50 16.78 -13.49 -0.67
C ARG A 50 17.74 -14.28 0.21
N TYR A 51 17.28 -14.76 1.37
CA TYR A 51 18.10 -15.60 2.26
C TYR A 51 18.47 -16.94 1.62
N LEU A 52 17.49 -17.63 1.03
CA LEU A 52 17.70 -18.92 0.35
C LEU A 52 18.71 -18.79 -0.80
N ILE A 53 18.55 -17.77 -1.64
CA ILE A 53 19.43 -17.51 -2.77
C ILE A 53 20.86 -17.18 -2.30
N LYS A 54 21.02 -16.40 -1.22
CA LYS A 54 22.33 -16.10 -0.63
C LYS A 54 23.00 -17.30 0.06
N SER A 55 22.22 -18.32 0.40
CA SER A 55 22.70 -19.53 1.09
C SER A 55 22.90 -20.71 0.13
N ASP A 56 23.06 -20.43 -1.18
CA ASP A 56 23.21 -21.42 -2.25
C ASP A 56 22.04 -22.43 -2.35
N GLN A 57 20.84 -22.02 -1.93
CA GLN A 57 19.59 -22.81 -2.03
C GLN A 57 18.61 -22.15 -3.00
N ALA A 58 19.12 -21.73 -4.16
CA ALA A 58 18.34 -21.01 -5.18
C ALA A 58 17.19 -21.86 -5.76
N ASP A 59 17.33 -23.19 -5.74
CA ASP A 59 16.29 -24.16 -6.09
C ASP A 59 15.02 -23.96 -5.26
N LYS A 60 15.16 -23.59 -3.99
CA LYS A 60 14.04 -23.32 -3.08
C LYS A 60 13.37 -21.96 -3.33
N ALA A 61 13.92 -21.15 -4.23
CA ALA A 61 13.34 -19.89 -4.68
C ALA A 61 12.68 -19.98 -6.08
N ALA A 62 12.44 -21.20 -6.59
CA ALA A 62 11.84 -21.42 -7.90
C ALA A 62 10.46 -20.76 -8.08
N THR A 63 9.71 -20.56 -7.00
CA THR A 63 8.38 -19.92 -7.01
C THR A 63 8.43 -18.39 -6.89
N LEU A 64 9.61 -17.77 -6.91
CA LEU A 64 9.75 -16.31 -6.77
C LEU A 64 8.92 -15.53 -7.81
N ALA A 65 8.91 -15.98 -9.07
CA ALA A 65 8.11 -15.34 -10.11
C ALA A 65 6.61 -15.39 -9.78
N GLN A 66 6.12 -16.56 -9.34
CA GLN A 66 4.73 -16.73 -8.91
C GLN A 66 4.38 -15.82 -7.74
N THR A 67 5.25 -15.69 -6.74
CA THR A 67 5.02 -14.78 -5.61
C THR A 67 4.92 -13.32 -6.04
N ILE A 68 5.73 -12.89 -7.02
CA ILE A 68 5.64 -11.53 -7.57
C ILE A 68 4.32 -11.33 -8.34
N GLU A 69 3.87 -12.35 -9.07
CA GLU A 69 2.59 -12.33 -9.78
C GLU A 69 1.39 -12.26 -8.82
N GLU A 70 1.37 -13.08 -7.78
CA GLU A 70 0.34 -13.05 -6.73
C GLU A 70 0.34 -11.71 -5.98
N TYR A 71 1.52 -11.14 -5.74
CA TYR A 71 1.64 -9.81 -5.16
C TYR A 71 1.01 -8.74 -6.07
N LEU A 72 1.33 -8.76 -7.37
CA LEU A 72 0.67 -7.88 -8.34
C LEU A 72 -0.84 -8.06 -8.34
N ALA A 73 -1.33 -9.29 -8.40
CA ALA A 73 -2.75 -9.60 -8.43
C ALA A 73 -3.46 -9.07 -7.17
N GLN A 74 -2.84 -9.19 -5.99
CA GLN A 74 -3.42 -8.63 -4.76
C GLN A 74 -3.43 -7.10 -4.77
N LEU A 75 -2.42 -6.43 -5.36
CA LEU A 75 -2.48 -4.97 -5.51
C LEU A 75 -3.57 -4.53 -6.48
N GLU A 76 -3.90 -5.31 -7.51
CA GLU A 76 -5.00 -5.01 -8.44
C GLU A 76 -6.38 -5.04 -7.77
N THR A 77 -6.53 -5.72 -6.63
CA THR A 77 -7.81 -5.74 -5.89
C THR A 77 -8.04 -4.49 -5.05
N PHE A 78 -7.04 -3.61 -4.93
CA PHE A 78 -7.15 -2.39 -4.15
C PHE A 78 -8.14 -1.45 -4.84
N GLY A 79 -9.04 -0.86 -4.07
CA GLY A 79 -10.05 0.07 -4.60
C GLY A 79 -9.41 1.33 -5.20
N HIS A 80 -10.19 2.07 -5.99
CA HIS A 80 -9.75 3.35 -6.52
C HIS A 80 -9.68 4.42 -5.41
N THR A 81 -8.51 5.06 -5.28
CA THR A 81 -8.28 6.24 -4.43
C THR A 81 -8.31 7.51 -5.29
N ARG A 82 -8.82 8.61 -4.73
CA ARG A 82 -8.73 9.96 -5.30
C ARG A 82 -7.48 10.69 -4.81
N ASP A 83 -6.78 10.17 -3.81
CA ASP A 83 -5.49 10.68 -3.36
C ASP A 83 -4.40 10.39 -4.40
N LYS A 84 -3.83 11.47 -4.96
CA LYS A 84 -2.81 11.40 -6.01
C LYS A 84 -1.50 10.78 -5.53
N VAL A 85 -1.15 10.95 -4.25
CA VAL A 85 0.07 10.39 -3.66
C VAL A 85 -0.08 8.89 -3.51
N ILE A 86 -1.21 8.44 -2.96
CA ILE A 86 -1.54 7.01 -2.84
C ILE A 86 -1.55 6.37 -4.23
N MET A 87 -2.27 6.97 -5.19
CA MET A 87 -2.37 6.47 -6.56
C MET A 87 -1.00 6.39 -7.26
N ALA A 88 -0.19 7.45 -7.17
CA ALA A 88 1.12 7.49 -7.82
C ALA A 88 2.08 6.43 -7.24
N GLY A 89 2.13 6.31 -5.91
CA GLY A 89 2.97 5.33 -5.24
C GLY A 89 2.52 3.88 -5.49
N HIS A 90 1.21 3.63 -5.46
CA HIS A 90 0.62 2.33 -5.80
C HIS A 90 0.99 1.90 -7.23
N ASN A 91 0.80 2.80 -8.21
CA ASN A 91 1.15 2.52 -9.60
C ASN A 91 2.66 2.34 -9.80
N ALA A 92 3.48 3.11 -9.07
CA ALA A 92 4.93 2.95 -9.12
C ALA A 92 5.38 1.59 -8.59
N LEU A 93 4.79 1.11 -7.49
CA LEU A 93 5.05 -0.22 -6.92
C LEU A 93 4.64 -1.32 -7.90
N LYS A 94 3.41 -1.26 -8.44
CA LYS A 94 2.94 -2.20 -9.47
C LYS A 94 3.87 -2.25 -10.68
N ARG A 95 4.32 -1.09 -11.17
CA ARG A 95 5.26 -1.02 -12.29
C ARG A 95 6.60 -1.69 -11.95
N LYS A 96 7.12 -1.51 -10.74
CA LYS A 96 8.35 -2.17 -10.28
C LYS A 96 8.18 -3.68 -10.20
N LEU A 97 7.08 -4.17 -9.63
CA LEU A 97 6.76 -5.60 -9.59
C LEU A 97 6.64 -6.18 -11.01
N GLY A 98 5.89 -5.53 -11.90
CA GLY A 98 5.73 -6.00 -13.29
C GLY A 98 7.04 -5.94 -14.09
N THR A 99 7.90 -4.97 -13.82
CA THR A 99 9.24 -4.92 -14.43
C THR A 99 10.14 -6.03 -13.89
N SER A 100 10.04 -6.32 -12.60
CA SER A 100 10.81 -7.36 -11.93
C SER A 100 10.41 -8.75 -12.44
N LEU A 101 9.11 -9.00 -12.57
CA LEU A 101 8.57 -10.23 -13.14
C LEU A 101 9.04 -10.48 -14.58
N LYS A 102 9.21 -9.44 -15.39
CA LYS A 102 9.72 -9.57 -16.76
C LYS A 102 11.24 -9.81 -16.84
N LYS A 103 11.97 -9.49 -15.77
CA LYS A 103 13.44 -9.51 -15.75
C LYS A 103 14.01 -10.67 -14.96
N ILE A 104 13.23 -11.27 -14.07
CA ILE A 104 13.62 -12.53 -13.45
C ILE A 104 13.72 -13.61 -14.55
N VAL A 105 14.82 -14.34 -14.54
CA VAL A 105 15.05 -15.45 -15.47
C VAL A 105 14.52 -16.75 -14.85
N GLU A 106 14.44 -17.81 -15.63
CA GLU A 106 14.00 -19.11 -15.12
C GLU A 106 15.03 -19.67 -14.10
N PRO A 107 14.58 -20.45 -13.10
CA PRO A 107 15.45 -20.93 -12.01
C PRO A 107 16.65 -21.79 -12.43
N ASP A 108 16.58 -22.42 -13.60
CA ASP A 108 17.61 -23.26 -14.18
C ASP A 108 18.69 -22.48 -14.96
N PHE A 109 18.49 -21.18 -15.19
CA PHE A 109 19.50 -20.36 -15.87
C PHE A 109 20.69 -20.04 -14.94
N PRO A 110 21.94 -20.04 -15.46
CA PRO A 110 23.13 -19.73 -14.67
C PRO A 110 23.12 -18.35 -13.99
N THR A 111 22.32 -17.42 -14.51
CA THR A 111 22.20 -16.05 -14.01
C THR A 111 21.01 -15.84 -13.07
N PHE A 112 20.26 -16.89 -12.73
CA PHE A 112 19.06 -16.82 -11.88
C PHE A 112 19.33 -16.12 -10.55
N THR A 113 20.31 -16.60 -9.78
CA THR A 113 20.69 -16.03 -8.48
C THR A 113 20.90 -14.52 -8.55
N ILE A 114 21.68 -14.05 -9.53
CA ILE A 114 22.01 -12.63 -9.70
C ILE A 114 20.76 -11.84 -10.08
N SER A 115 19.98 -12.35 -11.04
CA SER A 115 18.75 -11.68 -11.51
C SER A 115 17.71 -11.58 -10.39
N ALA A 116 17.46 -12.69 -9.69
CA ALA A 116 16.49 -12.80 -8.60
C ALA A 116 16.83 -11.86 -7.45
N LEU A 117 18.08 -11.84 -6.97
CA LEU A 117 18.52 -10.91 -5.93
C LEU A 117 18.32 -9.46 -6.34
N LYS A 118 18.67 -9.12 -7.60
CA LYS A 118 18.50 -7.77 -8.11
C LYS A 118 17.03 -7.35 -8.19
N GLN A 119 16.15 -8.26 -8.61
CA GLN A 119 14.72 -7.98 -8.68
C GLN A 119 14.11 -7.80 -7.29
N ILE A 120 14.49 -8.62 -6.30
CA ILE A 120 14.02 -8.46 -4.92
C ILE A 120 14.44 -7.10 -4.35
N GLU A 121 15.69 -6.65 -4.61
CA GLU A 121 16.17 -5.32 -4.23
C GLU A 121 15.33 -4.19 -4.85
N ILE A 122 15.04 -4.26 -6.16
CA ILE A 122 14.24 -3.24 -6.86
C ILE A 122 12.83 -3.12 -6.27
N ILE A 123 12.23 -4.26 -5.89
CA ILE A 123 10.91 -4.32 -5.25
C ILE A 123 10.97 -3.70 -3.85
N GLU A 124 11.94 -4.09 -3.04
CA GLU A 124 12.16 -3.54 -1.69
C GLU A 124 12.29 -2.02 -1.71
N GLU A 125 13.14 -1.47 -2.58
CA GLU A 125 13.31 -0.03 -2.73
C GLU A 125 12.00 0.66 -3.13
N GLY A 126 11.21 0.03 -4.01
CA GLY A 126 9.91 0.51 -4.42
C GLY A 126 8.91 0.60 -3.27
N TYR A 127 8.82 -0.47 -2.50
CA TYR A 127 7.94 -0.55 -1.34
C TYR A 127 8.35 0.46 -0.27
N LYS A 128 9.64 0.52 0.08
CA LYS A 128 10.18 1.49 1.05
C LYS A 128 9.95 2.93 0.62
N PHE A 129 10.14 3.24 -0.66
CA PHE A 129 9.86 4.58 -1.17
C PHE A 129 8.38 4.94 -1.01
N HIS A 130 7.48 4.01 -1.33
CA HIS A 130 6.04 4.21 -1.17
C HIS A 130 5.65 4.41 0.30
N ILE A 131 6.12 3.54 1.20
CA ILE A 131 5.88 3.67 2.65
C ILE A 131 6.33 5.03 3.17
N ARG A 132 7.52 5.51 2.81
CA ARG A 132 7.99 6.83 3.26
C ARG A 132 7.07 7.97 2.83
N ALA A 133 6.52 7.90 1.61
CA ALA A 133 5.55 8.88 1.14
C ALA A 133 4.24 8.82 1.94
N LEU A 134 3.77 7.61 2.26
CA LEU A 134 2.57 7.41 3.08
C LEU A 134 2.78 7.85 4.54
N GLN A 135 3.92 7.53 5.15
CA GLN A 135 4.25 7.94 6.52
C GLN A 135 4.28 9.46 6.63
N LYS A 136 4.94 10.14 5.68
CA LYS A 136 4.96 11.61 5.66
C LYS A 136 3.54 12.19 5.67
N ARG A 137 2.64 11.62 4.87
CA ARG A 137 1.22 12.01 4.86
C ARG A 137 0.51 11.65 6.16
N TRP A 138 0.85 10.50 6.74
CA TRP A 138 0.31 10.03 8.01
C TRP A 138 0.60 11.02 9.14
N ASP A 139 1.80 11.60 9.14
CA ASP A 139 2.23 12.54 10.18
C ASP A 139 1.66 13.96 10.00
N GLU A 140 1.25 14.32 8.76
CA GLU A 140 0.72 15.65 8.42
C GLU A 140 -0.71 15.90 8.92
N GLU A 141 -1.51 14.86 9.18
CA GLU A 141 -2.92 15.02 9.60
C GLU A 141 -3.24 14.10 10.78
N PRO A 142 -4.01 14.58 11.78
CA PRO A 142 -4.42 13.75 12.91
C PRO A 142 -5.33 12.62 12.43
N ARG A 143 -4.96 11.38 12.74
CA ARG A 143 -5.71 10.18 12.36
C ARG A 143 -5.84 9.22 13.54
N ASN A 144 -6.94 8.47 13.54
CA ASN A 144 -7.14 7.36 14.47
C ASN A 144 -6.49 6.10 13.89
N GLY A 145 -5.38 5.65 14.47
CA GLY A 145 -4.70 4.42 14.08
C GLY A 145 -3.19 4.51 14.24
N THR A 146 -2.51 3.41 13.92
CA THR A 146 -1.05 3.32 13.90
C THR A 146 -0.56 3.13 12.47
N PHE A 147 0.56 3.76 12.13
CA PHE A 147 1.28 3.46 10.91
C PHE A 147 2.29 2.35 11.21
N ASP A 148 2.02 1.14 10.75
CA ASP A 148 2.79 -0.07 11.05
C ASP A 148 3.36 -0.76 9.79
N LEU A 149 3.42 -0.03 8.68
CA LEU A 149 4.03 -0.52 7.44
C LEU A 149 5.55 -0.45 7.53
N ALA A 150 6.20 -1.58 7.33
CA ALA A 150 7.64 -1.68 7.26
C ALA A 150 8.04 -2.81 6.32
N TRP A 151 9.23 -2.71 5.72
CA TRP A 151 9.81 -3.88 5.06
C TRP A 151 10.27 -4.87 6.14
N PRO A 152 9.89 -6.16 6.05
CA PRO A 152 10.23 -7.15 7.07
C PRO A 152 11.74 -7.43 7.12
N GLY A 153 12.25 -7.84 8.28
CA GLY A 153 13.66 -8.19 8.46
C GLY A 153 14.62 -7.00 8.56
N GLN A 154 14.13 -5.83 8.98
CA GLN A 154 15.00 -4.78 9.51
C GLN A 154 15.20 -5.03 11.02
N GLU A 155 16.30 -5.69 11.36
CA GLU A 155 17.03 -5.43 12.62
C GLU A 155 18.16 -4.43 12.33
#